data_AF-A0A3R6VFI4-F1
#
_entry.id   AF-A0A3R6VFI4-F1
#
_cell.length_a   1.000
_cell.length_b   1.000
_cell.length_c   1.000
_cell.angle_alpha   90.00
_cell.angle_beta   90.00
_cell.angle_gamma   90.00
#
_symmetry.space_group_name_H-M   'P 1'
#
loop_
_entity.id
_entity.type
_entity.pdbx_description
1 polymer ?
#
loop_
_entity_poly.entity_id
_entity_poly.type
_entity_poly.pdbx_seq_one_letter_code
_entity_poly.pdbx_strand_id
1 'polypeptide(L)' 'MATVYKMAKGNFSRYFTTYNVGFINDIGAEDETQFDDVKSVKEFSELFREFCKENDIPSNTVLYVEAV' A
#
# COMPACT_ATOMS: atom_id res chain seq x y z
N MET A 1 -8.82 38.76 -16.21
CA MET A 1 -8.26 38.39 -14.88
C MET A 1 -9.43 37.89 -14.03
N ALA A 2 -9.74 36.60 -14.03
CA ALA A 2 -9.13 35.51 -13.24
C ALA A 2 -9.66 35.45 -11.80
N THR A 3 -10.80 34.80 -11.57
CA THR A 3 -11.19 34.39 -10.20
C THR A 3 -12.00 33.08 -10.10
N VAL A 4 -12.45 32.45 -11.19
CA VAL A 4 -13.27 31.22 -11.08
C VAL A 4 -12.50 29.91 -11.33
N TYR A 5 -11.28 29.96 -11.84
CA TYR A 5 -10.44 28.76 -12.10
C TYR A 5 -9.57 28.31 -10.92
N LYS A 6 -9.90 28.68 -9.67
CA LYS A 6 -9.13 28.30 -8.47
C LYS A 6 -9.94 27.62 -7.37
N MET A 7 -11.13 27.09 -7.67
CA MET A 7 -11.89 26.24 -6.75
C MET A 7 -11.81 24.74 -7.07
N ALA A 8 -10.74 24.31 -7.74
CA ALA A 8 -10.41 22.89 -7.98
C ALA A 8 -9.06 22.49 -7.37
N LYS A 9 -8.63 23.17 -6.30
CA LYS A 9 -7.42 22.82 -5.53
C LYS A 9 -7.69 22.80 -4.02
N GLY A 10 -8.88 22.34 -3.64
CA GLY A 10 -9.12 21.93 -2.26
C GLY A 10 -8.15 20.78 -1.94
N ASN A 11 -7.41 20.94 -0.85
CA ASN A 11 -6.40 20.02 -0.30
C ASN A 11 -6.67 18.54 -0.63
N PHE A 12 -6.02 18.02 -1.68
CA PHE A 12 -5.53 16.66 -1.58
C PHE A 12 -4.38 16.72 -0.59
N SER A 13 -4.68 16.64 0.72
CA SER A 13 -3.68 16.04 1.60
C SER A 13 -3.35 14.72 0.94
N ARG A 14 -2.12 14.63 0.45
CA ARG A 14 -1.57 13.41 -0.13
C ARG A 14 -1.55 12.46 1.07
N TYR A 15 -2.65 11.73 1.30
CA TYR A 15 -2.84 10.85 2.44
C TYR A 15 -1.92 9.66 2.21
N PHE A 16 -0.65 9.88 2.53
CA PHE A 16 0.30 8.83 2.79
C PHE A 16 -0.31 7.97 3.88
N THR A 17 -0.73 6.78 3.49
CA THR A 17 -1.39 5.84 4.38
C THR A 17 -0.39 4.72 4.65
N THR A 18 -0.19 4.41 5.92
CA THR A 18 0.62 3.27 6.31
C THR A 18 -0.27 2.04 6.34
N TYR A 19 0.19 0.93 5.76
CA TYR A 19 -0.55 -0.33 5.74
C TYR A 19 0.26 -1.43 6.43
N ASN A 20 -0.36 -2.12 7.38
CA ASN A 20 0.12 -3.40 7.88
C ASN A 20 -0.49 -4.53 7.04
N VAL A 21 0.33 -5.50 6.68
CA VAL A 21 -0.06 -6.64 5.84
C VAL A 21 0.37 -7.91 6.53
N GLY A 22 -0.60 -8.70 6.97
CA GLY A 22 -0.36 -10.09 7.40
C GLY A 22 -0.40 -11.02 6.19
N PHE A 23 0.57 -11.91 6.06
CA PHE A 23 0.66 -12.88 4.97
C PHE A 23 1.31 -14.20 5.41
N ILE A 24 1.19 -15.23 4.60
CA ILE A 24 1.94 -16.49 4.75
C ILE A 24 3.29 -16.39 4.03
N ASN A 25 4.40 -16.58 4.76
CA ASN A 25 5.75 -16.50 4.22
C ASN A 25 6.18 -17.78 3.46
N ASP A 26 7.44 -17.81 3.02
CA ASP A 26 8.03 -18.88 2.21
C ASP A 26 8.04 -20.25 2.90
N ILE A 27 8.13 -20.27 4.24
CA ILE A 27 8.09 -21.50 5.05
C ILE A 27 6.66 -21.92 5.45
N GLY A 28 5.63 -21.20 5.00
CA GLY A 28 4.24 -21.50 5.31
C GLY A 28 3.78 -21.03 6.70
N ALA A 29 4.52 -20.11 7.33
CA ALA A 29 4.16 -19.50 8.61
C ALA A 29 3.52 -18.12 8.41
N GLU A 30 2.72 -17.67 9.37
CA GLU A 30 2.18 -16.31 9.39
C GLU A 30 3.30 -15.30 9.70
N ASP A 31 3.33 -14.21 8.93
CA ASP A 31 4.28 -13.11 9.06
C ASP A 31 3.58 -11.77 8.75
N GLU A 32 4.24 -10.67 9.08
CA GLU A 32 3.72 -9.31 8.90
C GLU A 32 4.77 -8.36 8.33
N THR A 33 4.34 -7.49 7.42
CA THR A 33 5.16 -6.39 6.92
C THR A 33 4.37 -5.09 6.87
N GLN A 34 5.07 -3.97 6.90
CA GLN A 34 4.49 -2.63 6.88
C GLN A 34 4.98 -1.85 5.65
N PHE A 35 4.04 -1.19 4.96
CA PHE A 35 4.33 -0.26 3.87
C PHE A 35 3.90 1.15 4.27
N ASP A 36 4.83 2.08 4.30
CA ASP A 36 4.60 3.50 4.55
C ASP A 36 4.55 4.31 3.24
N ASP A 37 4.13 5.58 3.33
CA ASP A 37 4.08 6.53 2.20
C ASP A 37 3.26 6.07 0.97
N VAL A 38 2.34 5.12 1.16
CA VAL A 38 1.50 4.57 0.08
C VAL A 38 0.46 5.62 -0.33
N LYS A 39 0.48 5.99 -1.61
CA LYS A 39 -0.39 7.03 -2.20
C LYS A 39 -1.65 6.44 -2.85
N SER A 40 -1.64 5.14 -3.13
CA SER A 40 -2.76 4.46 -3.78
C SER A 40 -2.72 2.93 -3.57
N VAL A 41 -3.88 2.29 -3.69
CA VAL A 41 -4.01 0.82 -3.68
C VAL A 41 -3.19 0.17 -4.81
N LYS A 42 -3.00 0.87 -5.93
CA LYS A 42 -2.18 0.39 -7.04
C LYS A 42 -0.69 0.32 -6.64
N GLU A 43 -0.17 1.39 -6.06
CA GLU A 43 1.21 1.44 -5.55
C GLU A 43 1.43 0.36 -4.49
N PHE A 44 0.48 0.20 -3.56
CA PHE A 44 0.51 -0.89 -2.58
C PHE A 44 0.59 -2.28 -3.24
N SER A 45 -0.24 -2.53 -4.25
CA SER A 45 -0.27 -3.81 -4.96
C SER A 45 1.05 -4.09 -5.69
N GLU A 46 1.67 -3.05 -6.27
CA GLU A 46 2.98 -3.16 -6.91
C GLU A 46 4.10 -3.42 -5.89
N LEU A 47 4.11 -2.67 -4.78
CA LEU A 47 5.08 -2.84 -3.68
C LEU A 47 5.02 -4.24 -3.07
N PHE A 48 3.81 -4.71 -2.74
CA PHE A 48 3.63 -6.04 -2.17
C PHE A 48 4.04 -7.15 -3.15
N ARG A 49 3.79 -6.97 -4.45
CA ARG A 49 4.21 -7.94 -5.47
C ARG A 49 5.73 -8.01 -5.59
N GLU A 50 6.43 -6.88 -5.61
CA GLU A 50 7.89 -6.88 -5.65
C GLU A 50 8.47 -7.47 -4.34
N PHE A 51 7.90 -7.13 -3.18
CA PHE A 51 8.26 -7.75 -1.90
C PHE A 51 8.11 -9.28 -1.94
N CYS A 52 6.99 -9.80 -2.44
CA CYS A 52 6.80 -11.25 -2.55
C CYS A 52 7.85 -11.89 -3.46
N LYS A 53 8.17 -11.25 -4.58
CA LYS A 53 9.16 -11.74 -5.55
C LYS A 53 10.59 -11.74 -4.98
N GLU A 54 10.95 -10.73 -4.19
CA GLU A 54 12.28 -10.63 -3.57
C GLU A 54 12.51 -11.66 -2.46
N ASN A 55 11.42 -12.11 -1.83
CA ASN A 55 11.47 -13.05 -0.70
C ASN A 55 10.94 -14.46 -1.06
N ASP A 56 10.77 -14.76 -2.34
CA ASP A 56 10.23 -16.05 -2.83
C ASP A 56 8.87 -16.45 -2.20
N ILE A 57 8.05 -15.45 -1.84
CA ILE A 57 6.73 -15.64 -1.24
C ILE A 57 5.67 -15.85 -2.34
N PRO A 58 4.77 -16.84 -2.21
CA PRO A 58 3.66 -17.01 -3.14
C PRO A 58 2.71 -15.80 -3.15
N SER A 59 2.17 -15.43 -4.30
CA SER A 59 1.41 -14.17 -4.47
C SER A 59 0.02 -14.14 -3.80
N ASN A 60 -0.51 -15.29 -3.36
CA ASN A 60 -1.85 -15.43 -2.81
C ASN A 60 -1.81 -15.85 -1.34
N THR A 61 -1.01 -15.14 -0.55
CA THR A 61 -0.74 -15.46 0.85
C THR A 61 -1.26 -14.41 1.82
N VAL A 62 -1.83 -13.31 1.33
CA VAL A 62 -2.36 -12.23 2.18
C VAL A 62 -3.51 -12.74 3.04
N LEU A 63 -3.42 -12.49 4.34
CA LEU A 63 -4.44 -12.79 5.34
C LEU A 63 -5.29 -11.55 5.66
N TYR A 64 -4.63 -10.40 5.85
CA TYR A 64 -5.31 -9.15 6.13
C TYR A 64 -4.47 -7.95 5.69
N VAL A 65 -5.16 -6.82 5.50
CA VAL A 65 -4.56 -5.50 5.26
C VAL A 65 -5.25 -4.50 6.17
N GLU A 66 -4.49 -3.78 6.99
CA GLU A 66 -4.98 -2.78 7.93
C GLU A 66 -4.31 -1.43 7.68
N ALA A 67 -5.10 -0.35 7.60
CA ALA A 67 -4.58 1.01 7.50
C ALA A 67 -4.33 1.59 8.91
N VAL A 68 -3.16 2.21 9.10
CA VAL A 68 -2.68 2.79 10.37
C VAL A 68 -2.83 4.32 10.38
#